data_AF-A0A383CK97-F1
#
_entry.id   AF-A0A383CK97-F1
#
_cell.length_a   1.000
_cell.length_b   1.000
_cell.length_c   1.000
_cell.angle_alpha   90.00
_cell.angle_beta   90.00
_cell.angle_gamma   90.00
#
_symmetry.space_group_name_H-M   'P 1'
#
loop_
_entity.id
_entity.type
_entity.pdbx_description
1 polymer ?
#
loop_
_entity_poly.entity_id
_entity_poly.type
_entity_poly.pdbx_seq_one_letter_code
_entity_poly.pdbx_strand_id
1 'polypeptide(L)'
;MATQMSSARRGVATDEMKQVAKDEDVTLDWLLPKIASGSIIIPSNNTRPQKIHNVGIGKGMKTKVNVNIGTSTLNVNIEEEIEKAKVAVKYHADTIMDLSDGGDVGEIRRALLDVAPITFGTVPIYEAYNFGV
;
A
#
# COMPACT_ATOMS: atom_id res chain seq x y z
N MET A 1 -13.98 2.46 13.30
CA MET A 1 -13.83 2.07 11.88
C MET A 1 -13.38 0.61 11.81
N ALA A 2 -13.87 -0.17 10.85
CA ALA A 2 -13.58 -1.60 10.76
C ALA A 2 -12.36 -1.88 9.88
N THR A 3 -11.45 -2.73 10.34
CA THR A 3 -10.37 -3.28 9.52
C THR A 3 -10.86 -4.46 8.69
N GLN A 4 -10.13 -4.82 7.63
CA GLN A 4 -10.41 -6.01 6.81
C GLN A 4 -10.49 -7.28 7.68
N MET A 5 -9.56 -7.45 8.64
CA MET A 5 -9.58 -8.56 9.58
C MET A 5 -10.84 -8.58 10.46
N SER A 6 -11.27 -7.41 10.98
CA SER A 6 -12.48 -7.33 11.81
C SER A 6 -13.75 -7.65 11.03
N SER A 7 -13.81 -7.26 9.74
CA SER A 7 -14.93 -7.61 8.86
C SER A 7 -14.94 -9.10 8.51
N ALA A 8 -13.77 -9.68 8.20
CA ALA A 8 -13.64 -11.11 7.92
C ALA A 8 -14.06 -11.98 9.13
N ARG A 9 -13.69 -11.59 10.35
CA ARG A 9 -14.11 -12.29 11.59
C ARG A 9 -15.62 -12.24 11.84
N ARG A 10 -16.32 -11.26 11.27
CA ARG A 10 -17.79 -11.16 11.29
C ARG A 10 -18.45 -11.86 10.10
N GLY A 11 -17.68 -12.50 9.22
CA GLY A 11 -18.19 -13.10 7.98
C GLY A 11 -18.61 -12.08 6.93
N VAL A 12 -18.20 -10.81 7.06
CA VAL A 12 -18.58 -9.74 6.13
C VAL A 12 -17.51 -9.62 5.04
N ALA A 13 -17.88 -9.95 3.81
CA ALA A 13 -17.04 -9.75 2.62
C ALA A 13 -17.12 -8.29 2.15
N THR A 14 -16.01 -7.57 2.31
CA THR A 14 -15.84 -6.19 1.83
C THR A 14 -15.60 -6.15 0.32
N ASP A 15 -15.68 -4.97 -0.28
CA ASP A 15 -15.42 -4.82 -1.71
C ASP A 15 -13.93 -5.03 -2.05
N GLU A 16 -13.02 -4.70 -1.13
CA GLU A 16 -11.59 -5.01 -1.32
C GLU A 16 -11.34 -6.52 -1.30
N MET A 17 -12.03 -7.28 -0.44
CA MET A 17 -11.93 -8.75 -0.45
C MET A 17 -12.46 -9.35 -1.75
N LYS A 18 -13.56 -8.82 -2.30
CA LYS A 18 -14.12 -9.26 -3.58
C LYS A 18 -13.17 -8.99 -4.74
N GLN A 19 -12.53 -7.80 -4.76
CA GLN A 19 -11.52 -7.46 -5.76
C GLN A 19 -10.34 -8.42 -5.67
N VAL A 20 -9.75 -8.58 -4.48
CA VAL A 20 -8.59 -9.46 -4.28
C VAL A 20 -8.91 -10.93 -4.61
N ALA A 21 -10.09 -11.42 -4.24
CA ALA A 21 -10.52 -12.77 -4.59
C ALA A 21 -10.56 -12.98 -6.10
N LYS A 22 -11.08 -11.99 -6.85
CA LYS A 22 -11.12 -12.01 -8.31
C LYS A 22 -9.73 -11.96 -8.93
N ASP A 23 -8.84 -11.09 -8.45
CA ASP A 23 -7.50 -10.89 -9.03
C ASP A 23 -6.55 -12.09 -8.78
N GLU A 24 -6.77 -12.80 -7.69
CA GLU A 24 -6.05 -14.02 -7.30
C GLU A 24 -6.69 -15.32 -7.81
N ASP A 25 -7.87 -15.24 -8.46
CA ASP A 25 -8.65 -16.40 -8.92
C ASP A 25 -8.98 -17.38 -7.77
N VAL A 26 -9.46 -16.85 -6.65
CA VAL A 26 -9.87 -17.61 -5.46
C VAL A 26 -11.29 -17.27 -5.02
N THR A 27 -11.92 -18.16 -4.25
CA THR A 27 -13.26 -17.91 -3.71
C THR A 27 -13.21 -17.07 -2.42
N LEU A 28 -14.29 -16.33 -2.13
CA LEU A 28 -14.44 -15.63 -0.86
C LEU A 28 -14.45 -16.59 0.33
N ASP A 29 -15.05 -17.76 0.18
CA ASP A 29 -15.10 -18.81 1.22
C ASP A 29 -13.69 -19.30 1.60
N TRP A 30 -12.77 -19.30 0.64
CA TRP A 30 -11.35 -19.61 0.89
C TRP A 30 -10.60 -18.42 1.52
N LEU A 31 -10.89 -17.20 1.07
CA LEU A 31 -10.17 -15.99 1.46
C LEU A 31 -10.55 -15.49 2.86
N LEU A 32 -11.83 -15.43 3.19
CA LEU A 32 -12.36 -14.92 4.46
C LEU A 32 -11.72 -15.56 5.70
N PRO A 33 -11.67 -16.89 5.86
CA PRO A 33 -11.06 -17.51 7.04
C PRO A 33 -9.57 -17.20 7.16
N LYS A 34 -8.86 -16.99 6.04
CA LYS A 34 -7.42 -16.64 6.04
C LYS A 34 -7.16 -15.20 6.44
N ILE A 35 -8.05 -14.29 6.07
CA ILE A 35 -7.99 -12.90 6.55
C ILE A 35 -8.36 -12.86 8.03
N ALA A 36 -9.41 -13.59 8.45
CA ALA A 36 -9.85 -13.65 9.83
C ALA A 36 -8.78 -14.21 10.79
N SER A 37 -7.99 -15.19 10.32
CA SER A 37 -6.87 -15.78 11.06
C SER A 37 -5.57 -14.97 10.98
N GLY A 38 -5.50 -13.95 10.11
CA GLY A 38 -4.30 -13.14 9.89
C GLY A 38 -3.24 -13.79 9.00
N SER A 39 -3.56 -14.88 8.30
CA SER A 39 -2.64 -15.51 7.33
C SER A 39 -2.54 -14.73 6.00
N ILE A 40 -3.55 -13.90 5.70
CA ILE A 40 -3.59 -13.01 4.55
C ILE A 40 -4.02 -11.62 5.04
N ILE A 41 -3.37 -10.57 4.53
CA ILE A 41 -3.76 -9.18 4.77
C ILE A 41 -4.17 -8.49 3.47
N ILE A 42 -5.02 -7.48 3.58
CA ILE A 42 -5.32 -6.53 2.50
C ILE A 42 -5.06 -5.14 3.07
N PRO A 43 -3.91 -4.52 2.79
CA PRO A 43 -3.63 -3.16 3.25
C PRO A 43 -4.55 -2.18 2.53
N SER A 44 -5.51 -1.63 3.27
CA SER A 44 -6.44 -0.62 2.76
C SER A 44 -6.72 0.37 3.88
N ASN A 45 -6.13 1.56 3.76
CA ASN A 45 -6.41 2.65 4.67
C ASN A 45 -7.72 3.34 4.26
N ASN A 46 -8.73 3.27 5.11
CA ASN A 46 -10.05 3.84 4.85
C ASN A 46 -10.09 5.38 4.90
N THR A 47 -9.01 6.04 5.35
CA THR A 47 -8.87 7.49 5.27
C THR A 47 -8.19 7.96 3.99
N ARG A 48 -7.67 7.05 3.16
CA ARG A 48 -7.05 7.40 1.88
C ARG A 48 -8.16 7.81 0.89
N PRO A 49 -8.18 9.06 0.40
CA PRO A 49 -9.26 9.53 -0.48
C PRO A 49 -9.17 8.94 -1.89
N GLN A 50 -7.95 8.60 -2.36
CA GLN A 50 -7.75 8.01 -3.67
C GLN A 50 -8.28 6.58 -3.70
N LYS A 51 -8.99 6.23 -4.78
CA LYS A 51 -9.29 4.83 -5.08
C LYS A 51 -8.01 4.13 -5.51
N ILE A 52 -7.71 3.00 -4.88
CA ILE A 52 -6.49 2.24 -5.16
C ILE A 52 -6.83 0.83 -5.60
N HIS A 53 -5.86 0.20 -6.26
CA HIS A 53 -5.86 -1.24 -6.46
C HIS A 53 -5.27 -1.92 -5.22
N ASN A 54 -6.13 -2.56 -4.42
CA ASN A 54 -5.71 -3.30 -3.24
C ASN A 54 -5.21 -4.67 -3.63
N VAL A 55 -4.13 -5.12 -2.99
CA VAL A 55 -3.59 -6.47 -3.18
C VAL A 55 -3.74 -7.28 -1.89
N GLY A 56 -4.00 -8.57 -2.05
CA GLY A 56 -3.87 -9.55 -0.98
C GLY A 56 -2.41 -9.97 -0.82
N ILE A 57 -1.94 -10.02 0.42
CA ILE A 57 -0.57 -10.45 0.75
C ILE A 57 -0.66 -11.60 1.75
N GLY A 58 -0.18 -12.79 1.35
CA GLY A 58 -0.12 -13.95 2.23
C GLY A 58 0.04 -15.27 1.49
N LYS A 59 0.09 -16.37 2.25
CA LYS A 59 0.35 -17.72 1.69
C LYS A 59 -0.81 -18.20 0.82
N GLY A 60 -0.50 -18.68 -0.38
CA GLY A 60 -1.48 -19.20 -1.35
C GLY A 60 -1.98 -18.18 -2.37
N MET A 61 -1.47 -16.93 -2.31
CA MET A 61 -1.64 -15.91 -3.33
C MET A 61 -0.40 -15.84 -4.23
N LYS A 62 -0.50 -15.14 -5.36
CA LYS A 62 0.66 -14.75 -6.18
C LYS A 62 1.65 -13.96 -5.32
N THR A 63 2.94 -14.26 -5.47
CA THR A 63 4.01 -13.50 -4.80
C THR A 63 3.92 -12.02 -5.17
N LYS A 64 4.04 -11.15 -4.16
CA LYS A 64 3.97 -9.69 -4.31
C LYS A 64 5.35 -9.06 -4.25
N VAL A 65 5.57 -8.01 -5.04
CA VAL A 65 6.80 -7.25 -5.10
C VAL A 65 6.55 -5.81 -4.65
N ASN A 66 7.44 -5.30 -3.81
CA ASN A 66 7.45 -3.93 -3.33
C ASN A 66 8.58 -3.14 -4.00
N VAL A 67 8.29 -1.90 -4.40
CA VAL A 67 9.30 -0.94 -4.88
C VAL A 67 9.48 0.17 -3.86
N ASN A 68 10.73 0.41 -3.46
CA ASN A 68 11.09 1.53 -2.60
C ASN A 68 11.47 2.74 -3.45
N ILE A 69 10.92 3.90 -3.10
CA ILE A 69 11.26 5.21 -3.63
C ILE A 69 11.42 6.19 -2.45
N GLY A 70 11.87 7.41 -2.72
CA GLY A 70 11.95 8.46 -1.72
C GLY A 70 13.18 9.35 -1.92
N THR A 71 13.06 10.58 -1.44
CA THR A 71 14.14 11.57 -1.41
C THR A 71 15.11 11.27 -0.27
N SER A 72 16.30 11.86 -0.34
CA SER A 72 17.23 11.87 0.79
C SER A 72 17.69 13.27 1.16
N THR A 73 18.29 13.42 2.34
CA THR A 73 18.95 14.67 2.74
C THR A 73 19.99 15.20 1.75
N LEU A 74 20.55 14.33 0.90
CA LEU A 74 21.53 14.71 -0.15
C LEU A 74 20.90 15.00 -1.51
N ASN A 75 19.73 14.44 -1.80
CA ASN A 75 19.03 14.60 -3.08
C ASN A 75 17.52 14.69 -2.86
N VAL A 76 17.01 15.92 -2.94
CA VAL A 76 15.58 16.23 -2.83
C VAL A 76 15.07 16.67 -4.20
N ASN A 77 14.54 15.71 -4.96
CA ASN A 77 13.95 15.95 -6.27
C ASN A 77 12.60 15.23 -6.37
N ILE A 78 11.51 15.98 -6.22
CA ILE A 78 10.15 15.42 -6.20
C ILE A 78 9.73 14.90 -7.57
N GLU A 79 10.15 15.56 -8.66
CA GLU A 79 9.85 15.15 -10.02
C GLU A 79 10.47 13.78 -10.33
N GLU A 80 11.72 13.54 -9.89
CA GLU A 80 12.36 12.23 -10.01
C GLU A 80 11.61 11.14 -9.26
N GLU A 81 11.16 11.39 -8.02
CA GLU A 81 10.40 10.40 -7.26
C GLU A 81 9.02 10.12 -7.88
N ILE A 82 8.37 11.14 -8.44
CA ILE A 82 7.12 10.99 -9.19
C ILE A 82 7.34 10.10 -10.42
N GLU A 83 8.42 10.30 -11.18
CA GLU A 83 8.70 9.47 -12.35
C GLU A 83 9.04 8.03 -11.95
N LYS A 84 9.80 7.81 -10.85
CA LYS A 84 10.04 6.47 -10.30
C LYS A 84 8.73 5.78 -9.91
N ALA A 85 7.81 6.48 -9.26
CA ALA A 85 6.50 5.94 -8.89
C ALA A 85 5.67 5.56 -10.12
N LYS A 86 5.61 6.42 -11.14
CA LYS A 86 4.92 6.11 -12.41
C LYS A 86 5.53 4.91 -13.11
N VAL A 87 6.86 4.79 -13.13
CA VAL A 87 7.57 3.64 -13.70
C VAL A 87 7.22 2.36 -12.93
N ALA A 88 7.24 2.40 -11.59
CA ALA A 88 6.87 1.25 -10.76
C ALA A 88 5.44 0.76 -11.04
N VAL A 89 4.47 1.69 -11.14
CA VAL A 89 3.09 1.36 -11.50
C VAL A 89 2.99 0.81 -12.94
N LYS A 90 3.67 1.46 -13.90
CA LYS A 90 3.69 1.04 -15.32
C LYS A 90 4.19 -0.39 -15.49
N TYR A 91 5.16 -0.82 -14.68
CA TYR A 91 5.71 -2.17 -14.69
C TYR A 91 5.12 -3.09 -13.62
N HIS A 92 3.92 -2.76 -13.12
CA HIS A 92 3.10 -3.63 -12.27
C HIS A 92 3.69 -3.98 -10.91
N ALA A 93 4.37 -3.05 -10.24
CA ALA A 93 4.66 -3.21 -8.81
C ALA A 93 3.35 -3.40 -8.02
N ASP A 94 3.31 -4.38 -7.11
CA ASP A 94 2.11 -4.64 -6.29
C ASP A 94 1.94 -3.58 -5.20
N THR A 95 3.06 -3.10 -4.67
CA THR A 95 3.11 -2.12 -3.58
C THR A 95 4.29 -1.16 -3.77
N ILE A 96 4.16 0.04 -3.22
CA ILE A 96 5.25 1.03 -3.14
C ILE A 96 5.43 1.43 -1.67
N MET A 97 6.68 1.69 -1.28
CA MET A 97 6.99 2.40 -0.05
C MET A 97 7.73 3.70 -0.33
N ASP A 98 7.26 4.77 0.29
CA ASP A 98 7.97 6.04 0.41
C ASP A 98 8.89 6.00 1.63
N LEU A 99 10.19 6.03 1.36
CA LEU A 99 11.25 6.04 2.34
C LEU A 99 11.93 7.41 2.43
N SER A 100 11.27 8.48 1.98
CA SER A 100 11.82 9.84 1.99
C SER A 100 12.25 10.25 3.40
N ASP A 101 13.48 10.76 3.52
CA ASP A 101 14.05 11.29 4.78
C ASP A 101 14.59 12.73 4.66
N GLY A 102 14.47 13.36 3.48
CA GLY A 102 14.90 14.73 3.22
C GLY A 102 13.87 15.58 2.48
N GLY A 103 13.86 16.88 2.75
CA GLY A 103 12.87 17.83 2.20
C GLY A 103 11.54 17.81 2.98
N ASP A 104 10.48 18.36 2.37
CA ASP A 104 9.11 18.27 2.91
C ASP A 104 8.52 16.88 2.58
N VAL A 105 8.76 15.93 3.48
CA VAL A 105 8.28 14.55 3.35
C VAL A 105 6.75 14.50 3.23
N GLY A 106 6.03 15.43 3.85
CA GLY A 106 4.58 15.50 3.77
C GLY A 106 4.09 15.88 2.37
N GLU A 107 4.71 16.88 1.75
CA GLU A 107 4.42 17.30 0.38
C GLU A 107 4.79 16.21 -0.64
N ILE A 108 6.00 15.66 -0.52
CA ILE A 108 6.49 14.59 -1.39
C ILE A 108 5.52 13.40 -1.36
N ARG A 109 5.14 12.94 -0.17
CA ARG A 109 4.22 11.82 -0.01
C ARG A 109 2.85 12.08 -0.62
N ARG A 110 2.29 13.29 -0.48
CA ARG A 110 1.01 13.65 -1.10
C ARG A 110 1.09 13.53 -2.62
N ALA A 111 2.15 14.06 -3.23
CA ALA A 111 2.36 13.95 -4.67
C ALA A 111 2.52 12.48 -5.13
N LEU A 112 3.24 11.66 -4.36
CA LEU A 112 3.42 10.23 -4.65
C LEU A 112 2.12 9.44 -4.56
N LEU A 113 1.27 9.72 -3.56
CA LEU A 113 -0.02 9.04 -3.38
C LEU A 113 -1.00 9.29 -4.55
N ASP A 114 -0.87 10.43 -5.24
CA ASP A 114 -1.71 10.80 -6.39
C ASP A 114 -1.31 10.06 -7.67
N VAL A 115 -0.02 9.77 -7.86
CA VAL A 115 0.49 9.07 -9.05
C VAL A 115 0.64 7.55 -8.85
N ALA A 116 0.57 7.07 -7.62
CA ALA A 116 0.67 5.65 -7.26
C ALA A 116 -0.66 5.09 -6.70
N PRO A 117 -1.66 4.79 -7.56
CA PRO A 117 -2.97 4.26 -7.15
C PRO A 117 -2.92 2.77 -6.78
N ILE A 118 -1.88 2.36 -6.06
CA ILE A 118 -1.65 1.01 -5.54
C ILE A 118 -1.42 1.08 -4.02
N THR A 119 -1.27 -0.08 -3.39
CA THR A 119 -0.97 -0.17 -1.96
C THR A 119 0.34 0.56 -1.64
N PHE A 120 0.30 1.41 -0.61
CA PHE A 120 1.38 2.36 -0.31
C PHE A 120 1.77 2.31 1.17
N GLY A 121 3.07 2.24 1.44
CA GLY A 121 3.63 2.18 2.80
C GLY A 121 4.64 3.28 3.06
N THR A 122 5.00 3.45 4.33
CA THR A 122 5.96 4.45 4.81
C THR A 122 6.70 3.90 6.03
N VAL A 123 7.80 4.56 6.42
CA VAL A 123 8.47 4.32 7.69
C VAL A 123 8.31 5.58 8.57
N PRO A 124 7.34 5.64 9.50
CA PRO A 124 6.98 6.89 10.19
C PRO A 124 8.13 7.55 10.97
N ILE A 125 9.12 6.78 11.42
CA ILE A 125 10.25 7.32 12.17
C ILE A 125 11.16 8.22 11.32
N TYR A 126 11.20 8.04 9.99
CA TYR A 126 12.03 8.88 9.10
C TYR A 126 11.49 10.31 9.03
N GLU A 127 10.17 10.47 8.93
CA GLU A 127 9.54 11.79 8.99
C GLU A 127 9.61 12.39 10.40
N ALA A 128 9.42 11.59 11.45
CA ALA A 128 9.54 12.08 12.83
C ALA A 128 10.94 12.62 13.15
N TYR A 129 12.00 11.98 12.62
CA TYR A 129 13.38 12.47 12.74
C TYR A 129 13.55 13.86 12.10
N ASN A 130 12.92 14.11 10.95
CA ASN A 130 12.95 15.39 10.26
C ASN A 130 12.31 16.55 11.07
N PHE A 131 11.44 16.25 12.04
CA PHE A 131 10.83 17.24 12.94
C PHE A 131 11.59 17.44 14.27
N GLY A 132 12.59 16.61 14.57
CA GLY A 132 13.09 16.42 15.93
C GLY A 132 14.59 16.64 16.15
N VAL A 133 15.32 17.07 15.12
CA VAL A 133 16.75 17.42 15.21
C VAL A 133 17.03 18.71 14.46
#